data_AF-A0A2D7FUV4-F1
#
_entry.id   AF-A0A2D7FUV4-F1
#
_cell.length_a   1.000
_cell.length_b   1.000
_cell.length_c   1.000
_cell.angle_alpha   90.00
_cell.angle_beta   90.00
_cell.angle_gamma   90.00
#
_symmetry.space_group_name_H-M   'P 1'
#
loop_
_entity.id
_entity.type
_entity.pdbx_description
1 polymer ?
#
loop_
_entity_poly.entity_id
_entity_poly.type
_entity_poly.pdbx_seq_one_letter_code
_entity_poly.pdbx_strand_id
1 'polypeptide(L)'
;MVFAHPALEIQISDLSRAINLSPDASGLYLKRGLLHQRHGNRDLAKQDFEAARALVDSADVQVALGNLYLAEGDPGRASVYFAEAIKLSSKSSAAWLGQAKTATALGADELALQSYQTYFQVADNPQPGYLAAAVRDIAPHNRVAAITLVNDALERLGPVPTLIKLAETLKQAR
;
A
#
# COMPACT_ATOMS: atom_id res chain seq x y z
N MET A 1 -12.91 -24.52 -13.63
CA MET A 1 -13.73 -24.54 -12.39
C MET A 1 -13.44 -23.25 -11.64
N VAL A 2 -14.42 -22.35 -11.55
CA VAL A 2 -14.28 -21.07 -10.84
C VAL A 2 -14.63 -21.34 -9.38
N PHE A 3 -13.63 -21.30 -8.50
CA PHE A 3 -13.89 -21.25 -7.06
C PHE A 3 -14.37 -19.83 -6.74
N ALA A 4 -15.65 -19.56 -6.95
CA ALA A 4 -16.30 -18.46 -6.24
C ALA A 4 -16.11 -18.77 -4.75
N HIS A 5 -15.31 -17.97 -4.04
CA HIS A 5 -15.05 -18.20 -2.63
C HIS A 5 -16.34 -17.92 -1.86
N PRO A 6 -17.11 -18.95 -1.44
CA PRO A 6 -18.49 -18.74 -0.97
C PRO A 6 -18.53 -17.85 0.29
N ALA A 7 -17.42 -17.84 1.04
CA ALA A 7 -17.24 -16.98 2.19
C ALA A 7 -17.19 -15.48 1.84
N LEU A 8 -16.67 -15.06 0.68
CA LEU A 8 -16.61 -13.65 0.29
C LEU A 8 -18.00 -13.11 -0.05
N GLU A 9 -18.78 -13.86 -0.81
CA GLU A 9 -20.16 -13.49 -1.17
C GLU A 9 -21.07 -13.39 0.06
N ILE A 10 -20.94 -14.34 1.01
CA ILE A 10 -21.66 -14.27 2.29
C ILE A 10 -21.29 -13.00 3.07
N GLN A 11 -19.99 -12.69 3.18
CA GLN A 11 -19.54 -11.48 3.88
C GLN A 11 -20.01 -10.18 3.19
N ILE A 12 -20.02 -10.14 1.86
CA ILE A 12 -20.55 -9.00 1.09
C ILE A 12 -22.05 -8.84 1.33
N SER A 13 -22.81 -9.94 1.37
CA SER A 13 -24.24 -9.95 1.67
C SER A 13 -24.51 -9.44 3.09
N ASP A 14 -23.76 -9.90 4.09
CA ASP A 14 -23.93 -9.44 5.48
C ASP A 14 -23.57 -7.97 5.65
N LEU A 15 -22.50 -7.49 4.98
CA LEU A 15 -22.18 -6.06 4.96
C LEU A 15 -23.27 -5.23 4.28
N SER A 16 -23.88 -5.76 3.22
CA SER A 16 -25.00 -5.08 2.54
C SER A 16 -26.22 -4.96 3.44
N ARG A 17 -26.53 -5.99 4.23
CA ARG A 17 -27.58 -5.93 5.26
C ARG A 17 -27.21 -4.90 6.34
N ALA A 18 -25.96 -4.87 6.78
CA ALA A 18 -25.49 -3.91 7.78
C ALA A 18 -25.58 -2.46 7.26
N ILE A 19 -25.24 -2.20 6.00
CA ILE A 19 -25.37 -0.89 5.35
C ILE A 19 -26.84 -0.45 5.29
N ASN A 20 -27.77 -1.37 4.99
CA ASN A 20 -29.20 -1.04 5.01
C ASN A 20 -29.70 -0.63 6.42
N LEU A 21 -29.07 -1.14 7.47
CA LEU A 21 -29.39 -0.77 8.86
C LEU A 21 -28.65 0.50 9.33
N SER A 22 -27.50 0.82 8.75
CA SER A 22 -26.65 1.95 9.12
C SER A 22 -26.00 2.56 7.88
N PRO A 23 -26.76 3.32 7.07
CA PRO A 23 -26.31 3.80 5.76
C PRO A 23 -25.27 4.91 5.83
N ASP A 24 -25.02 5.47 7.01
CA ASP A 24 -24.04 6.51 7.31
C ASP A 24 -22.71 5.97 7.87
N ALA A 25 -22.61 4.65 8.07
CA ALA A 25 -21.41 4.01 8.59
C ALA A 25 -20.36 3.83 7.50
N SER A 26 -19.51 4.85 7.29
CA SER A 26 -18.39 4.84 6.32
C SER A 26 -17.56 3.55 6.35
N GLY A 27 -17.27 3.03 7.54
CA GLY A 27 -16.48 1.81 7.72
C GLY A 27 -17.12 0.55 7.13
N LEU A 28 -18.45 0.49 6.97
CA LEU A 28 -19.13 -0.64 6.33
C LEU A 28 -18.90 -0.63 4.81
N TYR A 29 -19.01 0.53 4.18
CA TYR A 29 -18.70 0.70 2.76
C TYR A 29 -17.22 0.40 2.49
N LEU A 30 -16.30 0.94 3.30
CA LEU A 30 -14.87 0.62 3.17
C LEU A 30 -14.61 -0.88 3.24
N LYS A 31 -15.19 -1.58 4.23
CA LYS A 31 -15.05 -3.05 4.35
C LYS A 31 -15.61 -3.78 3.15
N ARG A 32 -16.80 -3.41 2.67
CA ARG A 32 -17.43 -4.08 1.52
C ARG A 32 -16.65 -3.82 0.24
N GLY A 33 -16.16 -2.60 0.04
CA GLY A 33 -15.31 -2.25 -1.09
C GLY A 33 -14.00 -3.06 -1.11
N LEU A 34 -13.37 -3.27 0.06
CA LEU A 34 -12.19 -4.14 0.16
C LEU A 34 -12.49 -5.60 -0.21
N LEU A 35 -13.68 -6.10 0.13
CA LEU A 35 -14.11 -7.44 -0.29
C LEU A 35 -14.37 -7.51 -1.79
N HIS A 36 -15.04 -6.50 -2.36
CA HIS A 36 -15.23 -6.40 -3.81
C HIS A 36 -13.91 -6.34 -4.56
N GLN A 37 -12.93 -5.58 -4.06
CA GLN A 37 -11.59 -5.52 -4.65
C GLN A 37 -10.91 -6.91 -4.62
N ARG A 38 -10.98 -7.63 -3.49
CA ARG A 38 -10.45 -9.00 -3.37
C ARG A 38 -11.16 -9.99 -4.29
N HIS A 39 -12.46 -9.78 -4.53
CA HIS A 39 -13.27 -10.57 -5.43
C HIS A 39 -13.07 -10.20 -6.92
N GLY A 40 -12.25 -9.19 -7.22
CA GLY A 40 -11.99 -8.71 -8.57
C GLY A 40 -13.03 -7.73 -9.12
N ASN A 41 -14.06 -7.40 -8.33
CA ASN A 41 -15.15 -6.49 -8.70
C ASN A 41 -14.73 -5.03 -8.48
N ARG A 42 -13.79 -4.54 -9.31
CA ARG A 42 -13.17 -3.21 -9.15
C ARG A 42 -14.18 -2.05 -9.17
N ASP A 43 -15.17 -2.09 -10.06
CA ASP A 43 -16.17 -1.02 -10.16
C ASP A 43 -17.02 -0.89 -8.90
N LEU A 44 -17.42 -2.04 -8.32
CA LEU A 44 -18.15 -2.06 -7.05
C LEU A 44 -17.27 -1.61 -5.88
N ALA A 45 -15.99 -2.00 -5.88
CA ALA A 45 -15.04 -1.53 -4.89
C ALA A 45 -14.89 0.00 -4.92
N LYS A 46 -14.78 0.57 -6.13
CA LYS A 46 -14.71 2.02 -6.33
C LYS A 46 -15.94 2.73 -5.79
N GLN A 47 -17.13 2.24 -6.15
CA GLN A 47 -18.40 2.82 -5.67
C GLN A 47 -18.47 2.83 -4.15
N ASP A 48 -18.09 1.73 -3.51
CA ASP A 48 -18.05 1.62 -2.06
C ASP A 48 -17.01 2.53 -1.40
N PHE A 49 -15.80 2.64 -1.97
CA PHE A 49 -14.80 3.56 -1.43
C PHE A 49 -15.20 5.03 -1.60
N GLU A 50 -15.86 5.38 -2.71
CA GLU A 50 -16.39 6.73 -2.93
C GLU A 50 -17.55 7.05 -1.97
N ALA A 51 -18.44 6.08 -1.71
CA ALA A 51 -19.48 6.22 -0.69
C ALA A 51 -18.87 6.38 0.72
N ALA A 52 -17.84 5.59 1.05
CA ALA A 52 -17.13 5.70 2.32
C ALA A 52 -16.49 7.09 2.48
N ARG A 53 -15.86 7.61 1.42
CA ARG A 53 -15.21 8.94 1.38
C ARG A 53 -16.20 10.08 1.54
N ALA A 54 -17.36 9.98 0.90
CA ALA A 54 -18.42 10.98 1.01
C ALA A 54 -18.97 11.11 2.43
N LEU A 55 -18.93 10.02 3.20
CA LEU A 55 -19.36 9.99 4.61
C LEU A 55 -18.24 10.45 5.56
N VAL A 56 -17.04 9.88 5.41
CA VAL A 56 -15.86 10.23 6.21
C VAL A 56 -14.63 10.14 5.32
N ASP A 57 -13.96 11.27 5.11
CA ASP A 57 -12.67 11.30 4.43
C ASP A 57 -11.55 10.89 5.41
N SER A 58 -11.19 9.61 5.38
CA SER A 58 -10.18 9.03 6.26
C SER A 58 -8.96 8.53 5.51
N ALA A 59 -7.83 8.45 6.21
CA ALA A 59 -6.59 7.93 5.63
C ALA A 59 -6.77 6.51 5.07
N ASP A 60 -7.58 5.66 5.71
CA ASP A 60 -7.82 4.29 5.24
C ASP A 60 -8.62 4.24 3.93
N VAL A 61 -9.61 5.14 3.77
CA VAL A 61 -10.39 5.26 2.54
C VAL A 61 -9.50 5.78 1.39
N GLN A 62 -8.69 6.81 1.66
CA GLN A 62 -7.73 7.34 0.70
C GLN A 62 -6.70 6.28 0.29
N VAL A 63 -6.18 5.49 1.23
CA VAL A 63 -5.30 4.34 0.94
C VAL A 63 -6.00 3.31 0.05
N ALA A 64 -7.27 2.99 0.32
CA ALA A 64 -8.03 2.03 -0.48
C ALA A 64 -8.22 2.51 -1.94
N LEU A 65 -8.54 3.79 -2.14
CA LEU A 65 -8.63 4.40 -3.48
C LEU A 65 -7.28 4.42 -4.19
N GLY A 66 -6.20 4.82 -3.49
CA GLY A 66 -4.84 4.79 -4.05
C GLY A 66 -4.41 3.39 -4.49
N ASN A 67 -4.69 2.38 -3.68
CA ASN A 67 -4.42 0.98 -4.02
C ASN A 67 -5.23 0.50 -5.22
N LEU A 68 -6.48 0.97 -5.36
CA LEU A 68 -7.31 0.63 -6.51
C LEU A 68 -6.70 1.17 -7.81
N TYR A 69 -6.29 2.45 -7.84
CA TYR A 69 -5.64 3.04 -9.02
C TYR A 69 -4.26 2.46 -9.32
N LEU A 70 -3.47 2.10 -8.30
CA LEU A 70 -2.25 1.33 -8.53
C LEU A 70 -2.52 -0.01 -9.20
N ALA A 71 -3.57 -0.72 -8.76
CA ALA A 71 -3.96 -2.00 -9.35
C ALA A 71 -4.53 -1.87 -10.77
N GLU A 72 -4.98 -0.66 -11.17
CA GLU A 72 -5.39 -0.31 -12.53
C GLU A 72 -4.20 0.13 -13.41
N GLY A 73 -2.99 0.23 -12.85
CA GLY A 73 -1.82 0.71 -13.57
C GLY A 73 -1.80 2.22 -13.77
N ASP A 74 -2.53 2.97 -12.94
CA ASP A 74 -2.54 4.44 -12.94
C ASP A 74 -1.85 4.99 -11.67
N PRO A 75 -0.50 4.92 -11.61
CA PRO A 75 0.24 5.45 -10.47
C PRO A 75 0.13 6.97 -10.36
N GLY A 76 -0.17 7.67 -11.46
CA GLY A 76 -0.41 9.12 -11.45
C GLY A 76 -1.60 9.47 -10.56
N ARG A 77 -2.75 8.82 -10.75
CA ARG A 77 -3.92 9.00 -9.89
C ARG A 77 -3.66 8.49 -8.47
N ALA A 78 -3.03 7.33 -8.33
CA ALA A 78 -2.73 6.77 -7.01
C ALA A 78 -1.91 7.71 -6.13
N SER A 79 -0.98 8.48 -6.73
CA SER A 79 -0.11 9.41 -6.01
C SER A 79 -0.89 10.47 -5.23
N VAL A 80 -2.00 10.95 -5.81
CA VAL A 80 -2.88 11.95 -5.20
C VAL A 80 -3.53 11.39 -3.94
N TYR A 81 -4.07 10.17 -4.02
CA TYR A 81 -4.75 9.52 -2.90
C TYR A 81 -3.80 9.17 -1.76
N PHE A 82 -2.59 8.67 -2.05
CA PHE A 82 -1.61 8.40 -0.99
C PHE A 82 -1.07 9.67 -0.34
N ALA A 83 -0.85 10.74 -1.11
CA ALA A 83 -0.48 12.04 -0.56
C ALA A 83 -1.56 12.57 0.40
N GLU A 84 -2.84 12.42 0.04
CA GLU A 84 -3.94 12.82 0.92
C GLU A 84 -4.04 11.94 2.17
N ALA A 85 -3.88 10.62 2.02
CA ALA A 85 -3.85 9.70 3.16
C ALA A 85 -2.75 10.06 4.18
N ILE A 86 -1.58 10.48 3.70
CA ILE A 86 -0.46 10.93 4.55
C ILE A 86 -0.80 12.24 5.28
N LYS A 87 -1.48 13.18 4.62
CA LYS A 87 -1.94 14.41 5.27
C LYS A 87 -2.95 14.11 6.38
N LEU A 88 -3.90 13.22 6.11
CA LEU A 88 -4.93 12.81 7.08
C LEU A 88 -4.33 12.03 8.26
N SER A 89 -3.33 11.19 8.00
CA SER A 89 -2.60 10.46 9.04
C SER A 89 -1.15 10.23 8.66
N SER A 90 -0.27 11.05 9.23
CA SER A 90 1.18 10.91 9.06
C SER A 90 1.76 9.62 9.68
N LYS A 91 0.97 8.91 10.48
CA LYS A 91 1.33 7.61 11.07
C LYS A 91 0.81 6.41 10.26
N SER A 92 0.10 6.63 9.17
CA SER A 92 -0.41 5.54 8.33
C SER A 92 0.72 4.86 7.57
N SER A 93 1.20 3.73 8.09
CA SER A 93 2.20 2.90 7.42
C SER A 93 1.74 2.44 6.03
N ALA A 94 0.44 2.12 5.88
CA ALA A 94 -0.13 1.75 4.59
C ALA A 94 -0.07 2.89 3.56
N ALA A 95 -0.27 4.14 4.00
CA ALA A 95 -0.16 5.31 3.12
C ALA A 95 1.28 5.54 2.66
N TRP A 96 2.26 5.46 3.58
CA TRP A 96 3.68 5.56 3.23
C TRP A 96 4.14 4.45 2.29
N LEU A 97 3.71 3.21 2.53
CA LEU A 97 4.02 2.10 1.63
C LEU A 97 3.38 2.28 0.24
N GLY A 98 2.15 2.76 0.19
CA GLY A 98 1.45 3.07 -1.05
C GLY A 98 2.15 4.17 -1.84
N GLN A 99 2.56 5.25 -1.17
CA GLN A 99 3.36 6.32 -1.78
C GLN A 99 4.69 5.79 -2.30
N ALA A 100 5.39 4.96 -1.52
CA ALA A 100 6.67 4.40 -1.93
C ALA A 100 6.55 3.57 -3.21
N LYS A 101 5.58 2.65 -3.27
CA LYS A 101 5.29 1.85 -4.47
C LYS A 101 4.88 2.72 -5.66
N THR A 102 4.10 3.75 -5.41
CA THR A 102 3.66 4.69 -6.46
C THR A 102 4.84 5.48 -7.01
N ALA A 103 5.71 5.97 -6.14
CA ALA A 103 6.91 6.70 -6.53
C ALA A 103 7.86 5.81 -7.34
N THR A 104 8.06 4.55 -6.95
CA THR A 104 8.81 3.56 -7.75
C THR A 104 8.20 3.39 -9.14
N ALA A 105 6.87 3.23 -9.23
CA ALA A 105 6.18 3.09 -10.52
C ALA A 105 6.28 4.35 -11.41
N LEU A 106 6.50 5.52 -10.80
CA LEU A 106 6.71 6.80 -11.51
C LEU A 106 8.20 7.09 -11.77
N GLY A 107 9.13 6.24 -11.32
CA GLY A 107 10.58 6.48 -11.40
C GLY A 107 11.08 7.61 -10.47
N ALA A 108 10.28 7.99 -9.47
CA ALA A 108 10.63 9.00 -8.49
C ALA A 108 11.42 8.38 -7.32
N ASP A 109 12.65 7.94 -7.60
CA ASP A 109 13.47 7.12 -6.68
C ASP A 109 13.73 7.79 -5.32
N GLU A 110 13.99 9.10 -5.30
CA GLU A 110 14.23 9.83 -4.06
C GLU A 110 13.00 9.82 -3.14
N LEU A 111 11.81 10.05 -3.73
CA LEU A 111 10.56 9.99 -2.99
C LEU A 111 10.27 8.55 -2.55
N ALA A 112 10.50 7.57 -3.42
CA ALA A 112 10.31 6.16 -3.07
C ALA A 112 11.18 5.77 -1.87
N LEU A 113 12.46 6.13 -1.90
CA LEU A 113 13.42 5.90 -0.82
C LEU A 113 12.92 6.48 0.51
N GLN A 114 12.55 7.76 0.51
CA GLN A 114 12.08 8.45 1.70
C GLN A 114 10.80 7.81 2.25
N SER A 115 9.83 7.51 1.38
CA SER A 115 8.56 6.89 1.77
C SER A 115 8.76 5.48 2.33
N TYR A 116 9.67 4.68 1.76
CA TYR A 116 10.04 3.39 2.35
C TYR A 116 10.64 3.58 3.73
N GLN A 117 11.64 4.46 3.89
CA GLN A 117 12.25 4.73 5.19
C GLN A 117 11.21 5.13 6.24
N THR A 118 10.25 5.99 5.89
CA THR A 118 9.17 6.41 6.80
C THR A 118 8.22 5.25 7.10
N TYR A 119 7.84 4.42 6.11
CA TYR A 119 7.05 3.21 6.35
C TYR A 119 7.67 2.33 7.44
N PHE A 120 8.99 2.09 7.38
CA PHE A 120 9.70 1.31 8.40
C PHE A 120 9.79 2.00 9.76
N GLN A 121 9.63 3.32 9.84
CA GLN A 121 9.58 4.06 11.11
C GLN A 121 8.23 3.94 11.81
N VAL A 122 7.15 3.97 11.02
CA VAL A 122 5.79 4.05 11.58
C VAL A 122 5.07 2.71 11.63
N ALA A 123 5.58 1.67 10.97
CA ALA A 123 4.98 0.34 10.98
C ALA A 123 5.34 -0.44 12.26
N ASP A 124 4.34 -1.01 12.91
CA ASP A 124 4.54 -1.87 14.09
C ASP A 124 5.27 -3.17 13.75
N ASN A 125 5.04 -3.72 12.55
CA ASN A 125 5.69 -4.93 12.06
C ASN A 125 6.00 -4.79 10.56
N PRO A 126 7.06 -4.06 10.21
CA PRO A 126 7.38 -3.81 8.82
C PRO A 126 7.87 -5.07 8.13
N GLN A 127 7.38 -5.34 6.92
CA GLN A 127 7.78 -6.52 6.16
C GLN A 127 9.10 -6.25 5.42
N PRO A 128 10.21 -6.93 5.74
CA PRO A 128 11.50 -6.70 5.07
C PRO A 128 11.45 -6.98 3.56
N GLY A 129 10.48 -7.78 3.11
CA GLY A 129 10.25 -8.07 1.69
C GLY A 129 9.93 -6.82 0.86
N TYR A 130 9.22 -5.82 1.42
CA TYR A 130 8.94 -4.58 0.70
C TYR A 130 10.19 -3.74 0.50
N LEU A 131 11.10 -3.74 1.47
CA LEU A 131 12.39 -3.09 1.32
C LEU A 131 13.26 -3.81 0.28
N ALA A 132 13.29 -5.14 0.32
CA ALA A 132 14.08 -5.90 -0.64
C ALA A 132 13.59 -5.69 -2.08
N ALA A 133 12.29 -5.48 -2.29
CA ALA A 133 11.75 -5.08 -3.58
C ALA A 133 12.18 -3.66 -3.95
N ALA A 134 11.98 -2.68 -3.05
CA ALA A 134 12.39 -1.30 -3.24
C ALA A 134 13.87 -1.16 -3.65
N VAL A 135 14.74 -1.84 -2.91
CA VAL A 135 16.19 -1.82 -3.15
C VAL A 135 16.53 -2.40 -4.53
N ARG A 136 15.81 -3.44 -4.99
CA ARG A 136 16.02 -4.00 -6.33
C ARG A 136 15.52 -3.08 -7.43
N ASP A 137 14.45 -2.33 -7.20
CA ASP A 137 13.90 -1.40 -8.17
C ASP A 137 14.75 -0.13 -8.27
N ILE A 138 15.31 0.34 -7.14
CA ILE A 138 16.17 1.53 -7.07
C ILE A 138 17.61 1.22 -7.54
N ALA A 139 18.15 0.04 -7.26
CA ALA A 139 19.56 -0.28 -7.53
C ALA A 139 20.05 -0.05 -8.98
N PRO A 140 19.26 -0.32 -10.04
CA PRO A 140 19.65 -0.05 -11.42
C PRO A 140 19.85 1.44 -11.73
N HIS A 141 19.14 2.33 -11.02
CA HIS A 141 19.10 3.77 -11.29
C HIS A 141 19.95 4.55 -10.28
N ASN A 142 19.94 4.13 -9.02
CA ASN A 142 20.66 4.77 -7.92
C ASN A 142 21.17 3.75 -6.90
N ARG A 143 22.28 3.10 -7.25
CA ARG A 143 22.92 2.07 -6.41
C ARG A 143 23.32 2.57 -5.03
N VAL A 144 23.77 3.82 -4.91
CA VAL A 144 24.18 4.39 -3.61
C VAL A 144 22.97 4.48 -2.68
N ALA A 145 21.85 5.02 -3.17
CA ALA A 145 20.59 5.06 -2.43
C ALA A 145 20.12 3.67 -2.00
N ALA A 146 20.20 2.68 -2.91
CA ALA A 146 19.84 1.30 -2.62
C ALA A 146 20.71 0.68 -1.50
N ILE A 147 22.02 0.96 -1.47
CA ILE A 147 22.93 0.52 -0.41
C ILE A 147 22.61 1.21 0.92
N THR A 148 22.37 2.52 0.92
CA THR A 148 21.98 3.26 2.13
C THR A 148 20.68 2.69 2.70
N LEU A 149 19.67 2.50 1.86
CA LEU A 149 18.36 1.96 2.25
C LEU A 149 18.45 0.61 2.94
N VAL A 150 19.23 -0.33 2.39
CA VAL A 150 19.37 -1.67 2.97
C VAL A 150 20.18 -1.64 4.27
N ASN A 151 21.19 -0.77 4.38
CA ASN A 151 21.97 -0.62 5.61
C ASN A 151 21.12 -0.02 6.74
N ASP A 152 20.40 1.08 6.49
CA ASP A 152 19.53 1.74 7.47
C ASP A 152 18.49 0.75 8.04
N ALA A 153 17.97 -0.12 7.19
CA ALA A 153 17.01 -1.12 7.62
C ALA A 153 17.64 -2.26 8.43
N LEU A 154 18.85 -2.70 8.09
CA LEU A 154 19.57 -3.70 8.87
C LEU A 154 19.93 -3.18 10.27
N GLU A 155 20.26 -1.89 10.39
CA GLU A 155 20.48 -1.26 11.69
C GLU A 155 19.22 -1.25 12.56
N ARG A 156 18.05 -1.07 11.95
CA ARG A 156 16.76 -0.94 12.66
C ARG A 156 16.08 -2.26 12.96
N LEU A 157 16.04 -3.15 11.97
CA LEU A 157 15.35 -4.44 12.04
C LEU A 157 16.25 -5.54 12.61
N GLY A 158 17.54 -5.25 12.77
CA GLY A 158 18.55 -6.24 13.07
C GLY A 158 18.89 -7.11 11.84
N PRO A 159 19.61 -8.22 12.06
CA PRO A 159 20.10 -9.06 10.98
C PRO A 159 18.94 -9.77 10.26
N VAL A 160 18.60 -9.29 9.06
CA VAL A 160 17.63 -9.93 8.19
C VAL A 160 18.39 -10.61 7.03
N PRO A 161 18.42 -11.96 6.96
CA PRO A 161 19.26 -12.68 5.99
C PRO A 161 19.05 -12.27 4.53
N THR A 162 17.81 -11.96 4.14
CA THR A 162 17.47 -11.51 2.78
C THR A 162 18.05 -10.14 2.46
N LEU A 163 18.07 -9.23 3.43
CA LEU A 163 18.64 -7.88 3.28
C LEU A 163 20.18 -7.91 3.32
N ILE A 164 20.77 -8.75 4.17
CA ILE A 164 22.23 -8.94 4.22
C ILE A 164 22.74 -9.42 2.86
N LYS A 165 22.13 -10.47 2.31
CA LYS A 165 22.49 -10.99 0.98
C LYS A 165 22.34 -9.92 -0.10
N LEU A 166 21.28 -9.12 -0.03
CA LEU A 166 21.05 -8.03 -0.98
C LEU A 166 22.15 -6.97 -0.88
N ALA A 167 22.51 -6.53 0.33
CA ALA A 167 23.59 -5.58 0.57
C ALA A 167 24.93 -6.09 0.04
N GLU A 168 25.25 -7.37 0.21
CA GLU A 168 26.46 -7.99 -0.33
C GLU A 168 26.48 -7.97 -1.86
N THR A 169 25.38 -8.38 -2.51
CA THR A 169 25.29 -8.35 -3.97
C THR A 169 25.44 -6.94 -4.53
N LEU A 170 24.87 -5.95 -3.85
CA LEU A 170 24.99 -4.55 -4.21
C LEU A 170 26.38 -3.98 -3.96
N LYS A 171 27.23 -4.58 -3.13
CA LYS A 171 28.64 -4.16 -2.96
C LYS A 171 29.53 -4.79 -4.02
N GLN A 172 29.20 -6.00 -4.49
CA GLN A 172 30.03 -6.80 -5.40
C GLN A 172 29.79 -6.50 -6.88
N ALA A 173 28.63 -5.96 -7.27
CA ALA A 173 28.40 -5.52 -8.64
C ALA A 173 29.49 -4.50 -9.04
N ARG A 174 30.12 -4.62 -10.21
CA ARG A 174 31.09 -3.61 -10.69
C ARG A 174 30.37 -2.60 -11.55
#